data_AF-A0A2V5PXB3-F1
#
_entry.id   AF-A0A2V5PXB3-F1
#
_cell.length_a   1.000
_cell.length_b   1.000
_cell.length_c   1.000
_cell.angle_alpha   90.00
_cell.angle_beta   90.00
_cell.angle_gamma   90.00
#
_symmetry.space_group_name_H-M   'P 1'
#
loop_
_entity.id
_entity.type
_entity.pdbx_description
1 polymer ?
#
loop_
_entity_poly.entity_id
_entity_poly.type
_entity_poly.pdbx_seq_one_letter_code
_entity_poly.pdbx_strand_id
1 'polypeptide(L)'
;MQETLHLSKTNSMVLARVKGSDAASLSDAIEELEKTLVDRIGRLKAVIRDKQAAVAGEAEYTEQVSEILRANIAALEAKLRESEDAVNRKDVASQKMEESLSLTIRDLQSAVKEKEEALESRVSEVNDLKSQLSHLELAKVASEAQRAEDLTESFKGKIATLEAQLRQAEQTVRGKDWTLQDLTARIQDLETQLRDKEELLEDRDKQVTGLNAELKRLTKGIKEESSFFREAEALDGQAPAIGKVVAGAQLTTGEEKPATSPSHDLGVTSHVTDAARETVAGEAFDRMIGELGELTNIMDSMASLIVRHHVKALGESMENFPKTRLA
;
A
#
# COMPACT_ATOMS: atom_id res chain seq x y z
N MET A 1 15.65 102.39 -49.41
CA MET A 1 16.45 103.30 -48.56
C MET A 1 17.52 103.88 -49.47
N GLN A 2 17.28 104.93 -50.27
CA GLN A 2 16.87 106.30 -49.88
C GLN A 2 17.80 106.77 -48.77
N GLU A 3 18.86 107.53 -49.06
CA GLU A 3 18.96 109.01 -49.01
C GLU A 3 20.49 109.26 -48.83
N THR A 4 21.17 110.33 -49.22
CA THR A 4 20.81 111.72 -49.47
C THR A 4 22.02 112.38 -50.12
N LEU A 5 21.78 113.06 -51.25
CA LEU A 5 22.65 114.07 -51.80
C LEU A 5 22.75 115.25 -50.81
N HIS A 6 23.96 115.65 -50.43
CA HIS A 6 24.19 116.99 -49.89
C HIS A 6 25.29 117.69 -50.68
N LEU A 7 24.84 118.34 -51.76
CA LEU A 7 25.40 119.59 -52.25
C LEU A 7 25.40 120.61 -51.10
N SER A 8 26.58 121.07 -50.70
CA SER A 8 26.78 122.30 -49.93
C SER A 8 28.28 122.63 -50.06
N LYS A 9 28.77 123.85 -50.19
CA LYS A 9 28.20 125.18 -50.34
C LYS A 9 29.40 126.05 -50.76
N THR A 10 29.22 126.78 -51.84
CA THR A 10 29.95 128.00 -52.26
C THR A 10 31.11 128.47 -51.36
N ASN A 11 32.33 128.45 -51.90
CA ASN A 11 33.35 129.44 -51.54
C ASN A 11 33.86 130.13 -52.81
N SER A 12 33.12 131.18 -53.16
CA SER A 12 33.57 132.48 -53.67
C SER A 12 34.93 132.52 -54.38
N MET A 13 34.89 132.53 -55.71
CA MET A 13 35.90 133.17 -56.56
C MET A 13 36.02 134.65 -56.17
N VAL A 14 37.11 135.01 -55.50
CA VAL A 14 37.58 136.39 -55.45
C VAL A 14 38.62 136.55 -56.56
N LEU A 15 38.15 136.96 -57.74
CA LEU A 15 38.98 137.43 -58.83
C LEU A 15 39.48 138.84 -58.46
N ALA A 16 40.56 138.91 -57.68
CA ALA A 16 41.24 140.15 -57.37
C ALA A 16 42.02 140.63 -58.61
N ARG A 17 41.44 141.61 -59.32
CA ARG A 17 42.15 142.43 -60.31
C ARG A 17 43.14 143.34 -59.57
N VAL A 18 44.42 142.95 -59.47
CA VAL A 18 45.49 143.84 -59.03
C VAL A 18 46.47 144.04 -60.19
N LYS A 19 46.44 145.28 -60.67
CA LYS A 19 47.24 145.85 -61.76
C LYS A 19 48.55 146.33 -61.14
N GLY A 20 49.66 145.68 -61.49
CA GLY A 20 51.02 146.14 -61.15
C GLY A 20 51.93 145.03 -60.63
N SER A 21 52.92 144.69 -61.47
CA SER A 21 54.29 144.24 -61.13
C SER A 21 54.54 142.88 -60.45
N ASP A 22 55.53 142.21 -61.03
CA ASP A 22 56.46 141.23 -60.46
C ASP A 22 56.13 139.73 -60.55
N ALA A 23 56.92 139.06 -61.40
CA ALA A 23 57.07 137.61 -61.51
C ALA A 23 57.42 136.90 -60.18
N ALA A 24 57.82 137.66 -59.16
CA ALA A 24 58.08 137.17 -57.81
C ALA A 24 56.81 136.65 -57.10
N SER A 25 55.66 137.32 -57.22
CA SER A 25 54.42 136.90 -56.52
C SER A 25 53.80 135.61 -57.06
N LEU A 26 54.02 135.33 -58.35
CA LEU A 26 53.63 134.06 -58.97
C LEU A 26 54.56 132.92 -58.52
N SER A 27 55.86 133.21 -58.35
CA SER A 27 56.84 132.26 -57.81
C SER A 27 56.50 131.86 -56.38
N ASP A 28 56.17 132.83 -55.51
CA ASP A 28 55.78 132.57 -54.12
C ASP A 28 54.48 131.74 -54.04
N ALA A 29 53.52 132.00 -54.92
CA ALA A 29 52.27 131.23 -54.99
C ALA A 29 52.48 129.79 -55.51
N ILE A 30 53.43 129.59 -56.42
CA ILE A 30 53.83 128.25 -56.91
C ILE A 30 54.57 127.48 -55.82
N GLU A 31 55.46 128.13 -55.06
CA GLU A 31 56.20 127.52 -53.95
C GLU A 31 55.26 127.12 -52.80
N GLU A 32 54.28 127.96 -52.45
CA GLU A 32 53.25 127.59 -51.47
C GLU A 32 52.30 126.48 -51.97
N LEU A 33 52.00 126.44 -53.28
CA LEU A 33 51.26 125.32 -53.86
C LEU A 33 52.08 124.02 -53.80
N GLU A 34 53.37 124.08 -54.12
CA GLU A 34 54.29 122.94 -54.06
C GLU A 34 54.43 122.41 -52.63
N LYS A 35 54.65 123.30 -51.66
CA LYS A 35 54.67 122.96 -50.23
C LYS A 35 53.35 122.35 -49.77
N THR A 36 52.22 122.92 -50.17
CA THR A 36 50.89 122.36 -49.88
C THR A 36 50.70 120.98 -50.53
N LEU A 37 51.19 120.78 -51.76
CA LEU A 37 51.11 119.51 -52.48
C LEU A 37 51.99 118.44 -51.81
N VAL A 38 53.22 118.79 -51.45
CA VAL A 38 54.18 117.94 -50.72
C VAL A 38 53.59 117.52 -49.38
N ASP A 39 53.04 118.47 -48.61
CA ASP A 39 52.35 118.20 -47.35
C ASP A 39 51.14 117.28 -47.54
N ARG A 40 50.32 117.51 -48.58
CA ARG A 40 49.14 116.70 -48.86
C ARG A 40 49.51 115.30 -49.34
N ILE A 41 50.57 115.15 -50.12
CA ILE A 41 51.15 113.85 -50.52
C ILE A 41 51.74 113.14 -49.30
N GLY A 42 52.42 113.85 -48.40
CA GLY A 42 52.96 113.33 -47.16
C GLY A 42 51.87 112.79 -46.23
N ARG A 43 50.80 113.59 -46.02
CA ARG A 43 49.60 113.15 -45.28
C ARG A 43 48.93 111.95 -45.94
N LEU A 44 48.78 111.94 -47.27
CA LEU A 44 48.20 110.80 -47.99
C LEU A 44 49.06 109.54 -47.83
N LYS A 45 50.38 109.62 -47.92
CA LYS A 45 51.30 108.49 -47.67
C LYS A 45 51.21 107.97 -46.23
N ALA A 46 51.02 108.85 -45.25
CA ALA A 46 50.81 108.43 -43.86
C ALA A 46 49.48 107.67 -43.72
N VAL A 47 48.38 108.24 -44.22
CA VAL A 47 47.06 107.60 -44.21
C VAL A 47 47.08 106.25 -44.96
N ILE A 48 47.79 106.14 -46.08
CA ILE A 48 47.96 104.88 -46.81
C ILE A 48 48.71 103.85 -45.95
N ARG A 49 49.80 104.24 -45.29
CA ARG A 49 50.56 103.33 -44.41
C ARG A 49 49.74 102.87 -43.20
N ASP A 50 49.00 103.77 -42.57
CA ASP A 50 48.15 103.44 -41.43
C ASP A 50 47.01 102.49 -41.85
N LYS A 51 46.37 102.76 -42.99
CA LYS A 51 45.36 101.85 -43.56
C LYS A 51 45.97 100.50 -43.95
N GLN A 52 47.17 100.48 -44.52
CA GLN A 52 47.85 99.23 -44.89
C GLN A 52 48.20 98.40 -43.63
N ALA A 53 48.66 99.03 -42.55
CA ALA A 53 48.92 98.37 -41.28
C ALA A 53 47.63 97.85 -40.62
N ALA A 54 46.54 98.64 -40.67
CA ALA A 54 45.23 98.22 -40.18
C ALA A 54 44.69 97.01 -40.98
N VAL A 55 44.80 97.04 -42.32
CA VAL A 55 44.40 95.92 -43.18
C VAL A 55 45.25 94.67 -42.93
N ALA A 56 46.56 94.81 -42.68
CA ALA A 56 47.42 93.68 -42.34
C ALA A 56 47.06 93.06 -40.98
N GLY A 57 46.81 93.88 -39.96
CA GLY A 57 46.36 93.40 -38.64
C GLY A 57 44.98 92.75 -38.68
N GLU A 58 44.05 93.29 -39.47
CA GLU A 58 42.75 92.67 -39.72
C GLU A 58 42.92 91.33 -40.46
N ALA A 59 43.80 91.25 -41.46
CA ALA A 59 44.11 90.00 -42.17
C ALA A 59 44.68 88.92 -41.22
N GLU A 60 45.68 89.26 -40.40
CA GLU A 60 46.24 88.34 -39.41
C GLU A 60 45.20 87.88 -38.39
N TYR A 61 44.35 88.79 -37.90
CA TYR A 61 43.26 88.43 -37.00
C TYR A 61 42.26 87.48 -37.67
N THR A 62 41.87 87.74 -38.92
CA THR A 62 40.96 86.85 -39.66
C THR A 62 41.59 85.48 -39.93
N GLU A 63 42.91 85.43 -40.16
CA GLU A 63 43.64 84.17 -40.33
C GLU A 63 43.66 83.36 -39.04
N GLN A 64 43.99 83.98 -37.90
CA GLN A 64 43.93 83.32 -36.58
C GLN A 64 42.54 82.79 -36.26
N VAL A 65 41.49 83.58 -36.51
CA VAL A 65 40.10 83.14 -36.31
C VAL A 65 39.77 81.96 -37.24
N SER A 66 40.20 82.01 -38.50
CA SER A 66 40.03 80.90 -39.46
C SER A 66 40.73 79.62 -39.00
N GLU A 67 41.95 79.72 -38.47
CA GLU A 67 42.69 78.59 -37.91
C GLU A 67 42.00 77.98 -36.69
N ILE A 68 41.53 78.80 -35.74
CA ILE A 68 40.79 78.35 -34.56
C ILE A 68 39.49 77.63 -34.98
N LEU A 69 38.74 78.21 -35.93
CA LEU A 69 37.52 77.59 -36.43
C LEU A 69 37.80 76.25 -37.13
N ARG A 70 38.85 76.16 -37.95
CA ARG A 70 39.28 74.91 -38.57
C ARG A 70 39.65 73.84 -37.54
N ALA A 71 40.40 74.21 -36.50
CA ALA A 71 40.76 73.29 -35.43
C ALA A 71 39.52 72.80 -34.65
N ASN A 72 38.57 73.70 -34.37
CA ASN A 72 37.31 73.34 -33.71
C ASN A 72 36.44 72.41 -34.57
N ILE A 73 36.34 72.68 -35.88
CA ILE A 73 35.63 71.80 -36.82
C ILE A 73 36.26 70.41 -36.82
N ALA A 74 37.58 70.31 -36.97
CA ALA A 74 38.28 69.02 -36.95
C ALA A 74 38.07 68.25 -35.63
N ALA A 75 38.09 68.95 -34.49
CA ALA A 75 37.83 68.34 -33.18
C ALA A 75 36.38 67.85 -33.03
N LEU A 76 35.40 68.60 -33.55
CA LEU A 76 33.99 68.20 -33.55
C LEU A 76 33.73 67.02 -34.50
N GLU A 77 34.34 67.02 -35.68
CA GLU A 77 34.27 65.91 -36.63
C GLU A 77 34.86 64.62 -36.04
N ALA A 78 36.00 64.70 -35.33
CA ALA A 78 36.59 63.56 -34.65
C ALA A 78 35.67 63.00 -33.55
N LYS A 79 35.06 63.87 -32.73
CA LYS A 79 34.09 63.47 -31.69
C LYS A 79 32.83 62.85 -32.29
N LEU A 80 32.33 63.41 -33.39
CA LEU A 80 31.17 62.87 -34.10
C LEU A 80 31.49 61.45 -34.61
N ARG A 81 32.63 61.28 -35.26
CA ARG A 81 33.09 59.98 -35.77
C ARG A 81 33.26 58.94 -34.64
N GLU A 82 33.87 59.33 -33.52
CA GLU A 82 34.00 58.45 -32.36
C GLU A 82 32.64 58.04 -31.78
N SER A 83 31.70 58.98 -31.70
CA SER A 83 30.33 58.72 -31.25
C SER A 83 29.58 57.80 -32.21
N GLU A 84 29.69 58.02 -33.52
CA GLU A 84 29.10 57.16 -34.56
C GLU A 84 29.66 55.74 -34.48
N ASP A 85 30.98 55.60 -34.36
CA ASP A 85 31.62 54.29 -34.18
C ASP A 85 31.19 53.60 -32.88
N ALA A 86 30.99 54.35 -31.79
CA ALA A 86 30.50 53.81 -30.53
C ALA A 86 29.04 53.33 -30.61
N VAL A 87 28.18 54.08 -31.32
CA VAL A 87 26.79 53.68 -31.59
C VAL A 87 26.77 52.42 -32.45
N ASN A 88 27.50 52.40 -33.56
CA ASN A 88 27.58 51.23 -34.45
C ASN A 88 28.05 49.95 -33.70
N ARG A 89 29.04 50.06 -32.81
CA ARG A 89 29.48 48.93 -31.98
C ARG A 89 28.39 48.45 -31.02
N LYS A 90 27.64 49.37 -30.40
CA LYS A 90 26.52 49.03 -29.51
C LYS A 90 25.36 48.40 -30.26
N ASP A 91 25.07 48.85 -31.47
CA ASP A 91 23.99 48.31 -32.31
C ASP A 91 24.31 46.87 -32.71
N VAL A 92 25.54 46.58 -33.15
CA VAL A 92 26.00 45.21 -33.46
C VAL A 92 25.96 44.32 -32.23
N ALA A 93 26.40 44.81 -31.06
CA ALA A 93 26.35 44.05 -29.82
C ALA A 93 24.89 43.76 -29.38
N SER A 94 24.00 44.73 -29.55
CA SER A 94 22.57 44.60 -29.23
C SER A 94 21.89 43.60 -30.15
N GLN A 95 22.15 43.67 -31.46
CA GLN A 95 21.63 42.71 -32.44
C GLN A 95 22.09 41.28 -32.12
N LYS A 96 23.38 41.09 -31.82
CA LYS A 96 23.90 39.77 -31.45
C LYS A 96 23.26 39.22 -30.17
N MET A 97 23.01 40.09 -29.19
CA MET A 97 22.30 39.70 -27.97
C MET A 97 20.85 39.31 -28.27
N GLU A 98 20.15 40.10 -29.08
CA GLU A 98 18.76 39.84 -29.50
C GLU A 98 18.63 38.51 -30.25
N GLU A 99 19.56 38.23 -31.17
CA GLU A 99 19.62 36.96 -31.90
C GLU A 99 19.84 35.77 -30.94
N SER A 100 20.76 35.90 -29.99
CA SER A 100 21.06 34.88 -28.98
C SER A 100 19.88 34.61 -28.05
N LEU A 101 19.22 35.66 -27.56
CA LEU A 101 18.02 35.54 -26.74
C LEU A 101 16.86 34.94 -27.55
N SER A 102 16.70 35.34 -28.81
CA SER A 102 15.66 34.80 -29.70
C SER A 102 15.86 33.31 -30.01
N LEU A 103 17.11 32.84 -30.11
CA LEU A 103 17.43 31.41 -30.20
C LEU A 103 17.07 30.70 -28.89
N THR A 104 17.52 31.23 -27.75
CA THR A 104 17.25 30.65 -26.43
C THR A 104 15.75 30.54 -26.14
N ILE A 105 14.96 31.56 -26.49
CA ILE A 105 13.50 31.55 -26.35
C ILE A 105 12.88 30.45 -27.19
N ARG A 106 13.31 30.27 -28.44
CA ARG A 106 12.81 29.21 -29.31
C ARG A 106 13.15 27.82 -28.78
N ASP A 107 14.36 27.61 -28.31
CA ASP A 107 14.80 26.34 -27.75
C ASP A 107 14.00 26.00 -26.47
N LEU A 108 13.79 26.98 -25.59
CA LEU A 108 12.96 26.82 -24.40
C LEU A 108 11.49 26.54 -24.74
N GLN A 109 10.93 27.23 -25.74
CA GLN A 109 9.57 26.97 -26.21
C GLN A 109 9.42 25.55 -26.76
N SER A 110 10.40 25.05 -27.52
CA SER A 110 10.42 23.67 -28.00
C SER A 110 10.48 22.68 -26.85
N ALA A 111 11.38 22.91 -25.88
CA ALA A 111 11.53 22.04 -24.72
C ALA A 111 10.26 22.01 -23.84
N VAL A 112 9.59 23.16 -23.65
CA VAL A 112 8.31 23.23 -22.93
C VAL A 112 7.24 22.41 -23.67
N LYS A 113 7.13 22.58 -24.98
CA LYS A 113 6.16 21.84 -25.78
C LYS A 113 6.37 20.32 -25.71
N GLU A 114 7.62 19.86 -25.84
CA GLU A 114 7.95 18.43 -25.69
C GLU A 114 7.59 17.89 -24.30
N LYS A 115 7.80 18.69 -23.25
CA LYS A 115 7.43 18.32 -21.88
C LYS A 115 5.92 18.28 -21.67
N GLU A 116 5.17 19.19 -22.29
CA GLU A 116 3.70 19.20 -22.27
C GLU A 116 3.13 17.96 -22.96
N GLU A 117 3.63 17.62 -24.15
CA GLU A 117 3.22 16.40 -24.89
C GLU A 117 3.55 15.12 -24.10
N ALA A 118 4.74 15.06 -23.49
CA ALA A 118 5.12 13.94 -22.64
C ALA A 118 4.23 13.84 -21.39
N LEU A 119 3.87 14.97 -20.77
CA LEU A 119 2.98 15.01 -19.61
C LEU A 119 1.57 14.55 -19.98
N GLU A 120 1.03 14.99 -21.11
CA GLU A 120 -0.28 14.56 -21.61
C GLU A 120 -0.32 13.04 -21.86
N SER A 121 0.74 12.50 -22.47
CA SER A 121 0.91 11.05 -22.63
C SER A 121 0.90 10.31 -21.29
N ARG A 122 1.68 10.79 -20.30
CA ARG A 122 1.71 10.18 -18.96
C ARG A 122 0.38 10.27 -18.22
N VAL A 123 -0.36 11.37 -18.38
CA VAL A 123 -1.72 11.50 -17.82
C VAL A 123 -2.66 10.47 -18.44
N SER A 124 -2.56 10.24 -19.76
CA SER A 124 -3.36 9.20 -20.43
C SER A 124 -3.05 7.79 -19.91
N GLU A 125 -1.76 7.46 -19.74
CA GLU A 125 -1.29 6.18 -19.20
C GLU A 125 -1.77 5.95 -17.76
N VAL A 126 -1.68 6.98 -16.91
CA VAL A 126 -2.18 6.90 -15.52
C VAL A 126 -3.69 6.67 -15.48
N ASN A 127 -4.46 7.31 -16.36
CA ASN A 127 -5.90 7.11 -16.43
C ASN A 127 -6.26 5.69 -16.92
N ASP A 128 -5.52 5.16 -17.88
CA ASP A 128 -5.69 3.78 -18.34
C ASP A 128 -5.37 2.78 -17.22
N LEU A 129 -4.20 2.92 -16.58
CA LEU A 129 -3.80 2.08 -15.45
C LEU A 129 -4.79 2.15 -14.27
N LYS A 130 -5.32 3.35 -13.97
CA LYS A 130 -6.35 3.52 -12.94
C LYS A 130 -7.65 2.77 -13.29
N SER A 131 -8.02 2.77 -14.57
CA SER A 131 -9.20 2.05 -15.06
C SER A 131 -8.98 0.54 -14.98
N GLN A 132 -7.79 0.06 -15.38
CA GLN A 132 -7.42 -1.35 -15.26
C GLN A 132 -7.38 -1.82 -13.80
N LEU A 133 -6.80 -1.02 -12.89
CA LEU A 133 -6.75 -1.33 -11.46
C LEU A 133 -8.16 -1.44 -10.87
N SER A 134 -9.03 -0.48 -11.19
CA SER A 134 -10.42 -0.48 -10.74
C SER A 134 -11.17 -1.74 -11.22
N HIS A 135 -10.94 -2.16 -12.47
CA HIS A 135 -11.52 -3.38 -13.01
C HIS A 135 -10.96 -4.63 -12.32
N LEU A 136 -9.65 -4.71 -12.10
CA LEU A 136 -9.03 -5.86 -11.45
C LEU A 136 -9.51 -6.03 -10.00
N GLU A 137 -9.64 -4.92 -9.27
CA GLU A 137 -10.11 -4.92 -7.89
C GLU A 137 -11.56 -5.39 -7.80
N LEU A 138 -12.45 -4.89 -8.69
CA LEU A 138 -13.82 -5.40 -8.79
C LEU A 138 -13.88 -6.89 -9.16
N ALA A 139 -13.06 -7.33 -10.12
CA ALA A 139 -13.02 -8.74 -10.53
C ALA A 139 -12.53 -9.66 -9.41
N LYS A 140 -11.52 -9.22 -8.65
CA LYS A 140 -11.01 -9.96 -7.49
C LYS A 140 -12.05 -10.07 -6.39
N VAL A 141 -12.72 -8.96 -6.04
CA VAL A 141 -13.81 -8.97 -5.04
C VAL A 141 -14.96 -9.88 -5.48
N ALA A 142 -15.35 -9.83 -6.76
CA ALA A 142 -16.40 -10.71 -7.29
C ALA A 142 -16.00 -12.20 -7.22
N SER A 143 -14.75 -12.53 -7.56
CA SER A 143 -14.23 -13.91 -7.49
C SER A 143 -14.15 -14.42 -6.04
N GLU A 144 -13.69 -13.58 -5.11
CA GLU A 144 -13.65 -13.91 -3.68
C GLU A 144 -15.06 -14.09 -3.10
N ALA A 145 -16.02 -13.24 -3.48
CA ALA A 145 -17.42 -13.37 -3.08
C ALA A 145 -18.04 -14.68 -3.61
N GLN A 146 -17.83 -15.00 -4.89
CA GLN A 146 -18.30 -16.26 -5.48
C GLN A 146 -17.74 -17.48 -4.73
N ARG A 147 -16.44 -17.46 -4.43
CA ARG A 147 -15.79 -18.55 -3.69
C ARG A 147 -16.36 -18.70 -2.28
N ALA A 148 -16.68 -17.59 -1.60
CA ALA A 148 -17.30 -17.61 -0.28
C ALA A 148 -18.72 -18.16 -0.33
N GLU A 149 -19.49 -17.83 -1.37
CA GLU A 149 -20.83 -18.37 -1.61
C GLU A 149 -20.81 -19.88 -1.86
N ASP A 150 -19.93 -20.35 -2.75
CA ASP A 150 -19.76 -21.79 -3.04
C ASP A 150 -19.38 -22.58 -1.78
N LEU A 151 -18.50 -22.03 -0.94
CA LEU A 151 -18.10 -22.66 0.32
C LEU A 151 -19.26 -22.70 1.33
N THR A 152 -20.07 -21.63 1.37
CA THR A 152 -21.27 -21.56 2.23
C THR A 152 -22.30 -22.62 1.83
N GLU A 153 -22.57 -22.77 0.53
CA GLU A 153 -23.53 -23.78 0.05
C GLU A 153 -22.98 -25.20 0.28
N SER A 154 -21.67 -25.42 0.10
CA SER A 154 -21.02 -26.69 0.43
C SER A 154 -21.16 -27.06 1.91
N PHE A 155 -20.91 -26.11 2.82
CA PHE A 155 -21.06 -26.36 4.25
C PHE A 155 -22.51 -26.60 4.65
N LYS A 156 -23.45 -25.83 4.08
CA LYS A 156 -24.89 -26.05 4.29
C LYS A 156 -25.33 -27.45 3.87
N GLY A 157 -24.85 -27.96 2.72
CA GLY A 157 -25.12 -29.34 2.30
C GLY A 157 -24.55 -30.40 3.24
N LYS A 158 -23.33 -30.18 3.76
CA LYS A 158 -22.71 -31.08 4.76
C LYS A 158 -23.48 -31.07 6.07
N ILE A 159 -23.91 -29.90 6.55
CA ILE A 159 -24.73 -29.77 7.76
C ILE A 159 -26.04 -30.53 7.59
N ALA A 160 -26.77 -30.33 6.48
CA ALA A 160 -28.01 -31.05 6.22
C ALA A 160 -27.83 -32.58 6.19
N THR A 161 -26.70 -33.05 5.64
CA THR A 161 -26.36 -34.48 5.63
C THR A 161 -26.10 -35.01 7.05
N LEU A 162 -25.32 -34.29 7.86
CA LEU A 162 -25.04 -34.66 9.24
C LEU A 162 -26.31 -34.65 10.10
N GLU A 163 -27.18 -33.65 9.92
CA GLU A 163 -28.49 -33.60 10.60
C GLU A 163 -29.37 -34.81 10.25
N ALA A 164 -29.37 -35.23 8.99
CA ALA A 164 -30.11 -36.42 8.56
C ALA A 164 -29.55 -37.71 9.18
N GLN A 165 -28.22 -37.86 9.21
CA GLN A 165 -27.55 -39.00 9.86
C GLN A 165 -27.84 -39.03 11.36
N LEU A 166 -27.80 -37.88 12.03
CA LEU A 166 -28.12 -37.78 13.45
C LEU A 166 -29.56 -38.21 13.73
N ARG A 167 -30.54 -37.73 12.96
CA ARG A 167 -31.94 -38.16 13.08
C ARG A 167 -32.12 -39.66 12.89
N GLN A 168 -31.43 -40.26 11.93
CA GLN A 168 -31.48 -41.71 11.69
C GLN A 168 -30.88 -42.49 12.87
N ALA A 169 -29.76 -42.02 13.42
CA ALA A 169 -29.14 -42.62 14.60
C ALA A 169 -30.08 -42.55 15.81
N GLU A 170 -30.70 -41.39 16.07
CA GLU A 170 -31.68 -41.21 17.14
C GLU A 170 -32.89 -42.14 17.00
N GLN A 171 -33.42 -42.32 15.80
CA GLN A 171 -34.51 -43.27 15.55
C GLN A 171 -34.09 -44.73 15.81
N THR A 172 -32.87 -45.09 15.40
CA THR A 172 -32.32 -46.43 15.64
C THR A 172 -32.14 -46.70 17.14
N VAL A 173 -31.61 -45.73 17.88
CA VAL A 173 -31.47 -45.82 19.35
C VAL A 173 -32.84 -45.98 20.00
N ARG A 174 -33.82 -45.14 19.64
CA ARG A 174 -35.19 -45.23 20.16
C ARG A 174 -35.84 -46.59 19.86
N GLY A 175 -35.61 -47.13 18.67
CA GLY A 175 -36.07 -48.47 18.30
C GLY A 175 -35.45 -49.55 19.19
N LYS A 176 -34.14 -49.48 19.46
CA LYS A 176 -33.45 -50.40 20.37
C LYS A 176 -33.95 -50.26 21.81
N ASP A 177 -34.16 -49.04 22.30
CA ASP A 177 -34.69 -48.80 23.65
C ASP A 177 -36.06 -49.44 23.83
N TRP A 178 -36.94 -49.35 22.82
CA TRP A 178 -38.23 -50.03 22.84
C TRP A 178 -38.07 -51.56 22.92
N THR A 179 -37.17 -52.15 22.12
CA THR A 179 -36.93 -53.60 22.18
C THR A 179 -36.34 -54.04 23.51
N LEU A 180 -35.49 -53.23 24.14
CA LEU A 180 -34.94 -53.51 25.46
C LEU A 180 -36.03 -53.44 26.53
N GLN A 181 -36.97 -52.51 26.44
CA GLN A 181 -38.12 -52.44 27.36
C GLN A 181 -39.02 -53.67 27.23
N ASP A 182 -39.32 -54.11 26.01
CA ASP A 182 -40.13 -55.32 25.75
C ASP A 182 -39.46 -56.58 26.31
N LEU A 183 -38.16 -56.76 26.03
CA LEU A 183 -37.38 -57.87 26.58
C LEU A 183 -37.31 -57.82 28.11
N THR A 184 -37.16 -56.62 28.70
CA THR A 184 -37.16 -56.44 30.17
C THR A 184 -38.49 -56.90 30.78
N ALA A 185 -39.62 -56.51 30.19
CA ALA A 185 -40.94 -56.94 30.65
C ALA A 185 -41.11 -58.46 30.56
N ARG A 186 -40.62 -59.08 29.47
CA ARG A 186 -40.70 -60.52 29.28
C ARG A 186 -39.81 -61.31 30.24
N ILE A 187 -38.63 -60.78 30.58
CA ILE A 187 -37.78 -61.36 31.61
C ILE A 187 -38.48 -61.32 32.97
N GLN A 188 -39.11 -60.20 33.35
CA GLN A 188 -39.86 -60.09 34.61
C GLN A 188 -41.04 -61.07 34.70
N ASP A 189 -41.74 -61.27 33.58
CA ASP A 189 -42.81 -62.28 33.48
C ASP A 189 -42.26 -63.70 33.68
N LEU A 190 -41.18 -64.06 32.98
CA LEU A 190 -40.52 -65.36 33.12
C LEU A 190 -39.97 -65.60 34.53
N GLU A 191 -39.36 -64.59 35.15
CA GLU A 191 -38.90 -64.65 36.55
C GLU A 191 -40.05 -64.91 37.52
N THR A 192 -41.22 -64.32 37.26
CA THR A 192 -42.43 -64.56 38.07
C THR A 192 -42.93 -65.98 37.88
N GLN A 193 -43.05 -66.46 36.64
CA GLN A 193 -43.43 -67.85 36.36
C GLN A 193 -42.46 -68.86 37.00
N LEU A 194 -41.16 -68.57 37.01
CA LEU A 194 -40.15 -69.44 37.62
C LEU A 194 -40.33 -69.51 39.13
N ARG A 195 -40.56 -68.38 39.81
CA ARG A 195 -40.87 -68.35 41.25
C ARG A 195 -42.12 -69.17 41.58
N ASP A 196 -43.20 -69.01 40.82
CA ASP A 196 -44.44 -69.77 41.02
C ASP A 196 -44.22 -71.29 40.84
N LYS A 197 -43.36 -71.67 39.89
CA LYS A 197 -42.98 -73.08 39.66
C LYS A 197 -42.11 -73.64 40.78
N GLU A 198 -41.17 -72.85 41.30
CA GLU A 198 -40.34 -73.22 42.46
C GLU A 198 -41.22 -73.48 43.69
N GLU A 199 -42.18 -72.60 43.97
CA GLU A 199 -43.13 -72.75 45.08
C GLU A 199 -44.00 -74.02 44.93
N LEU A 200 -44.51 -74.28 43.72
CA LEU A 200 -45.26 -75.50 43.44
C LEU A 200 -44.41 -76.78 43.62
N LEU A 201 -43.13 -76.73 43.26
CA LEU A 201 -42.21 -77.85 43.46
C LEU A 201 -41.93 -78.08 44.94
N GLU A 202 -41.69 -77.02 45.72
CA GLU A 202 -41.53 -77.12 47.17
C GLU A 202 -42.76 -77.76 47.84
N ASP A 203 -43.97 -77.36 47.43
CA ASP A 203 -45.21 -77.94 47.95
C ASP A 203 -45.39 -79.41 47.55
N ARG A 204 -44.99 -79.79 46.34
CA ARG A 204 -44.96 -81.20 45.93
C ARG A 204 -43.93 -82.00 46.72
N ASP A 205 -42.76 -81.44 46.99
CA ASP A 205 -41.73 -82.11 47.80
C ASP A 205 -42.20 -82.32 49.24
N LYS A 206 -42.90 -81.33 49.83
CA LYS A 206 -43.60 -81.51 51.13
C LYS A 206 -44.63 -82.64 51.08
N GLN A 207 -45.43 -82.72 50.02
CA GLN A 207 -46.41 -83.80 49.85
C GLN A 207 -45.74 -85.18 49.69
N VAL A 208 -44.70 -85.29 48.87
CA VAL A 208 -43.97 -86.55 48.63
C VAL A 208 -43.26 -87.01 49.91
N THR A 209 -42.64 -86.09 50.66
CA THR A 209 -42.01 -86.43 51.95
C THR A 209 -43.04 -86.87 52.99
N GLY A 210 -44.21 -86.23 53.03
CA GLY A 210 -45.37 -86.64 53.84
C GLY A 210 -45.84 -88.06 53.48
N LEU A 211 -46.14 -88.32 52.21
CA LEU A 211 -46.55 -89.64 51.71
C LEU A 211 -45.51 -90.72 51.99
N ASN A 212 -44.22 -90.41 51.83
CA ASN A 212 -43.14 -91.35 52.13
C ASN A 212 -43.06 -91.69 53.63
N ALA A 213 -43.35 -90.71 54.52
CA ALA A 213 -43.44 -90.97 55.96
C ALA A 213 -44.65 -91.85 56.31
N GLU A 214 -45.80 -91.65 55.64
CA GLU A 214 -46.97 -92.51 55.76
C GLU A 214 -46.69 -93.94 55.28
N LEU A 215 -46.06 -94.10 54.11
CA LEU A 215 -45.65 -95.40 53.57
C LEU A 215 -44.70 -96.14 54.52
N LYS A 216 -43.73 -95.46 55.13
CA LYS A 216 -42.84 -96.06 56.13
C LYS A 216 -43.60 -96.54 57.36
N ARG A 217 -44.58 -95.76 57.83
CA ARG A 217 -45.45 -96.13 58.96
C ARG A 217 -46.29 -97.37 58.63
N LEU A 218 -46.91 -97.39 57.45
CA LEU A 218 -47.69 -98.52 56.96
C LEU A 218 -46.82 -99.77 56.80
N THR A 219 -45.64 -99.64 56.19
CA THR A 219 -44.68 -100.75 56.01
C THR A 219 -44.25 -101.33 57.36
N LYS A 220 -43.99 -100.47 58.36
CA LYS A 220 -43.70 -100.90 59.73
C LYS A 220 -44.88 -101.64 60.34
N GLY A 221 -46.10 -101.10 60.23
CA GLY A 221 -47.33 -101.75 60.71
C GLY A 221 -47.56 -103.13 60.06
N ILE A 222 -47.42 -103.24 58.74
CA ILE A 222 -47.52 -104.52 58.01
C ILE A 222 -46.43 -105.50 58.49
N LYS A 223 -45.19 -105.03 58.72
CA LYS A 223 -44.11 -105.88 59.21
C LYS A 223 -44.39 -106.39 60.63
N GLU A 224 -44.90 -105.53 61.51
CA GLU A 224 -45.35 -105.90 62.86
C GLU A 224 -46.47 -106.93 62.79
N GLU A 225 -47.50 -106.69 61.98
CA GLU A 225 -48.61 -107.62 61.75
C GLU A 225 -48.13 -108.95 61.14
N SER A 226 -47.22 -108.90 60.18
CA SER A 226 -46.60 -110.10 59.59
C SER A 226 -45.77 -110.89 60.62
N SER A 227 -45.08 -110.22 61.55
CA SER A 227 -44.41 -110.90 62.66
C SER A 227 -45.39 -111.52 63.64
N PHE A 228 -46.52 -110.85 63.96
CA PHE A 228 -47.62 -111.45 64.73
C PHE A 228 -48.17 -112.69 64.04
N PHE A 229 -48.42 -112.63 62.73
CA PHE A 229 -48.87 -113.79 61.95
C PHE A 229 -47.83 -114.91 61.93
N ARG A 230 -46.54 -114.60 61.77
CA ARG A 230 -45.47 -115.61 61.77
C ARG A 230 -45.25 -116.23 63.16
N GLU A 231 -45.49 -115.48 64.23
CA GLU A 231 -45.50 -115.96 65.62
C GLU A 231 -46.74 -116.82 65.90
N ALA A 232 -47.90 -116.46 65.34
CA ALA A 232 -49.11 -117.28 65.37
C ALA A 232 -48.95 -118.57 64.53
N GLU A 233 -48.28 -118.49 63.38
CA GLU A 233 -47.98 -119.61 62.49
C GLU A 233 -46.89 -120.52 63.08
N ALA A 234 -45.94 -119.98 63.86
CA ALA A 234 -44.96 -120.78 64.61
C ALA A 234 -45.56 -121.57 65.79
N LEU A 235 -46.79 -121.24 66.21
CA LEU A 235 -47.56 -122.02 67.18
C LEU A 235 -48.42 -123.12 66.53
N ASP A 236 -48.50 -123.18 65.20
CA ASP A 236 -49.33 -124.14 64.46
C ASP A 236 -48.68 -124.58 63.13
N GLY A 237 -47.68 -125.47 63.20
CA GLY A 237 -47.34 -126.40 62.10
C GLY A 237 -46.43 -125.94 60.94
N GLN A 238 -45.28 -126.63 60.82
CA GLN A 238 -44.68 -127.26 59.61
C GLN A 238 -44.51 -126.47 58.27
N ALA A 239 -43.23 -126.31 57.90
CA ALA A 239 -42.58 -125.87 56.62
C ALA A 239 -43.06 -126.57 55.30
N PRO A 240 -42.50 -126.34 54.07
CA PRO A 240 -41.55 -125.35 53.52
C PRO A 240 -41.83 -124.82 52.04
N ALA A 241 -41.07 -123.78 51.63
CA ALA A 241 -40.37 -123.54 50.32
C ALA A 241 -41.03 -123.50 48.91
N ILE A 242 -40.25 -122.89 47.98
CA ILE A 242 -40.25 -122.87 46.48
C ILE A 242 -40.86 -121.58 45.88
N GLY A 243 -40.35 -120.89 44.85
CA GLY A 243 -39.15 -120.92 43.98
C GLY A 243 -39.20 -119.67 43.04
N LYS A 244 -38.08 -118.97 42.79
CA LYS A 244 -37.26 -118.90 41.55
C LYS A 244 -37.91 -118.24 40.30
N VAL A 245 -37.08 -117.47 39.55
CA VAL A 245 -37.13 -117.08 38.10
C VAL A 245 -37.74 -115.67 37.82
N VAL A 246 -37.24 -114.72 36.99
CA VAL A 246 -36.00 -114.43 36.21
C VAL A 246 -36.20 -113.10 35.43
N ALA A 247 -35.08 -112.41 35.14
CA ALA A 247 -34.70 -111.55 33.99
C ALA A 247 -35.35 -110.18 33.61
N GLY A 248 -34.42 -109.29 33.21
CA GLY A 248 -34.57 -108.20 32.22
C GLY A 248 -33.97 -106.87 32.73
N ALA A 249 -32.66 -106.55 32.63
CA ALA A 249 -31.88 -106.12 31.44
C ALA A 249 -32.57 -104.96 30.66
N GLN A 250 -31.95 -103.81 30.29
CA GLN A 250 -30.56 -103.37 30.23
C GLN A 250 -30.49 -101.89 29.74
N LEU A 251 -29.38 -101.18 30.05
CA LEU A 251 -28.61 -100.23 29.20
C LEU A 251 -29.24 -98.85 28.84
N THR A 252 -28.55 -97.70 28.73
CA THR A 252 -27.14 -97.25 28.55
C THR A 252 -27.01 -95.80 29.09
N THR A 253 -26.04 -95.39 29.93
CA THR A 253 -24.67 -94.86 29.66
C THR A 253 -24.49 -93.70 28.67
N GLY A 254 -23.75 -92.67 29.12
CA GLY A 254 -23.07 -91.59 28.37
C GLY A 254 -23.21 -90.25 29.10
N GLU A 255 -22.30 -89.88 30.02
CA GLU A 255 -21.11 -88.99 29.81
C GLU A 255 -21.50 -87.59 29.28
N GLU A 256 -21.02 -86.44 29.76
CA GLU A 256 -19.75 -86.10 30.40
C GLU A 256 -19.82 -84.72 31.11
N LYS A 257 -18.68 -84.29 31.64
CA LYS A 257 -18.38 -83.35 32.73
C LYS A 257 -18.13 -81.88 32.23
N PRO A 258 -17.59 -80.91 33.01
CA PRO A 258 -18.22 -79.58 33.20
C PRO A 258 -17.27 -78.37 32.98
N ALA A 259 -17.76 -77.17 33.33
CA ALA A 259 -17.04 -75.92 33.64
C ALA A 259 -16.29 -75.27 32.45
N THR A 260 -16.20 -73.95 32.28
CA THR A 260 -15.84 -72.90 33.25
C THR A 260 -16.07 -71.54 32.56
N SER A 261 -16.31 -70.51 33.37
CA SER A 261 -16.48 -69.04 33.14
C SER A 261 -15.33 -68.36 32.33
N PRO A 262 -15.15 -67.02 32.24
CA PRO A 262 -15.98 -65.85 32.62
C PRO A 262 -15.98 -64.66 31.60
N SER A 263 -16.72 -63.63 31.98
CA SER A 263 -16.71 -62.22 31.56
C SER A 263 -15.35 -61.54 31.37
N HIS A 264 -15.30 -60.52 30.51
CA HIS A 264 -14.39 -59.38 30.69
C HIS A 264 -15.05 -58.04 30.38
N ASP A 265 -14.79 -57.14 31.32
CA ASP A 265 -15.28 -55.79 31.54
C ASP A 265 -14.44 -54.74 30.80
N LEU A 266 -15.04 -53.56 30.70
CA LEU A 266 -14.60 -52.31 30.10
C LEU A 266 -13.30 -51.75 30.72
N GLY A 267 -12.48 -51.15 29.87
CA GLY A 267 -11.35 -50.31 30.27
C GLY A 267 -11.36 -48.99 29.51
N VAL A 268 -11.92 -47.95 30.12
CA VAL A 268 -11.82 -46.55 29.69
C VAL A 268 -10.62 -45.93 30.39
N THR A 269 -9.70 -45.35 29.63
CA THR A 269 -8.63 -44.48 30.16
C THR A 269 -8.90 -43.04 29.71
N SER A 270 -9.14 -42.14 30.66
CA SER A 270 -9.05 -40.70 30.45
C SER A 270 -7.71 -40.20 30.97
N HIS A 271 -6.85 -39.74 30.07
CA HIS A 271 -5.72 -38.88 30.42
C HIS A 271 -6.15 -37.42 30.18
N VAL A 272 -6.22 -36.64 31.26
CA VAL A 272 -6.15 -35.17 31.19
C VAL A 272 -4.88 -34.80 31.94
N THR A 273 -3.85 -34.42 31.18
CA THR A 273 -2.67 -33.73 31.71
C THR A 273 -2.74 -32.28 31.28
N ASP A 274 -2.96 -31.44 32.29
CA ASP A 274 -2.87 -29.99 32.30
C ASP A 274 -1.44 -29.58 31.89
N ALA A 275 -1.29 -29.04 30.68
CA ALA A 275 -0.01 -28.65 30.09
C ALA A 275 0.23 -27.16 30.35
N ALA A 276 1.31 -26.87 31.07
CA ALA A 276 1.90 -25.54 31.16
C ALA A 276 2.10 -24.98 29.74
N ARG A 277 1.57 -23.78 29.48
CA ARG A 277 1.65 -23.11 28.18
C ARG A 277 3.10 -22.81 27.83
N GLU A 278 3.72 -23.67 27.04
CA GLU A 278 5.05 -23.46 26.50
C GLU A 278 4.96 -22.40 25.39
N THR A 279 5.41 -21.18 25.67
CA THR A 279 5.41 -20.07 24.71
C THR A 279 6.66 -20.12 23.81
N VAL A 280 6.51 -19.64 22.58
CA VAL A 280 7.60 -19.53 21.61
C VAL A 280 8.59 -18.47 22.09
N ALA A 281 9.89 -18.82 22.10
CA ALA A 281 10.94 -17.90 22.49
C ALA A 281 11.06 -16.75 21.49
N GLY A 282 11.28 -15.52 21.99
CA GLY A 282 11.41 -14.32 21.14
C GLY A 282 12.47 -14.45 20.04
N GLU A 283 13.57 -15.16 20.34
CA GLU A 283 14.66 -15.44 19.38
C GLU A 283 14.19 -16.21 18.13
N ALA A 284 13.13 -17.02 18.24
CA ALA A 284 12.55 -17.72 17.09
C ALA A 284 11.80 -16.78 16.15
N PHE A 285 11.14 -15.75 16.69
CA PHE A 285 10.52 -14.71 15.88
C PHE A 285 11.55 -13.81 15.22
N ASP A 286 12.63 -13.46 15.92
CA ASP A 286 13.73 -12.67 15.34
C ASP A 286 14.38 -13.41 14.17
N ARG A 287 14.56 -14.73 14.27
CA ARG A 287 15.02 -15.57 13.17
C ARG A 287 14.04 -15.57 11.98
N MET A 288 12.74 -15.74 12.23
CA MET A 288 11.73 -15.69 11.15
C MET A 288 11.66 -14.32 10.47
N ILE A 289 11.84 -13.23 11.22
CA ILE A 289 11.88 -11.87 10.66
C ILE A 289 13.09 -11.71 9.75
N GLY A 290 14.27 -12.18 10.17
CA GLY A 290 15.48 -12.15 9.35
C GLY A 290 15.36 -13.00 8.09
N GLU A 291 14.90 -14.26 8.22
CA GLU A 291 14.70 -15.15 7.07
C GLU A 291 13.69 -14.59 6.07
N LEU A 292 12.60 -13.99 6.55
CA LEU A 292 11.60 -13.36 5.68
C LEU A 292 12.17 -12.14 4.96
N GLY A 293 12.93 -11.30 5.66
CA GLY A 293 13.61 -10.14 5.08
C GLY A 293 14.58 -10.54 3.97
N GLU A 294 15.40 -11.56 4.22
CA GLU A 294 16.35 -12.12 3.25
C GLU A 294 15.67 -12.77 2.05
N LEU A 295 14.62 -13.58 2.27
CA LEU A 295 13.94 -14.33 1.21
C LEU A 295 13.18 -13.42 0.25
N THR A 296 12.66 -12.30 0.74
CA THR A 296 11.75 -11.43 -0.02
C THR A 296 12.38 -10.09 -0.42
N ASN A 297 13.65 -9.83 -0.06
CA ASN A 297 14.31 -8.53 -0.19
C ASN A 297 13.48 -7.38 0.42
N ILE A 298 12.73 -7.69 1.47
CA ILE A 298 11.92 -6.73 2.21
C ILE A 298 12.75 -6.20 3.37
N MET A 299 12.72 -4.89 3.61
CA MET A 299 13.38 -4.29 4.79
C MET A 299 12.91 -4.96 6.08
N ASP A 300 13.83 -5.23 7.01
CA ASP A 300 13.57 -5.92 8.30
C ASP A 300 12.38 -5.32 9.09
N SER A 301 12.17 -4.01 8.96
CA SER A 301 11.04 -3.31 9.58
C SER A 301 9.68 -3.76 9.03
N MET A 302 9.59 -4.01 7.73
CA MET A 302 8.38 -4.49 7.06
C MET A 302 8.22 -6.01 7.25
N ALA A 303 9.30 -6.78 7.29
CA ALA A 303 9.26 -8.19 7.70
C ALA A 303 8.75 -8.37 9.14
N SER A 304 9.22 -7.52 10.08
CA SER A 304 8.74 -7.48 11.47
C SER A 304 7.25 -7.16 11.56
N LEU A 305 6.78 -6.21 10.74
CA LEU A 305 5.36 -5.83 10.69
C LEU A 305 4.49 -7.00 10.19
N ILE A 306 4.95 -7.71 9.17
CA ILE A 306 4.25 -8.88 8.60
C ILE A 306 4.14 -9.99 9.66
N VAL A 307 5.22 -10.33 10.33
CA VAL A 307 5.24 -11.38 11.38
C VAL A 307 4.32 -11.00 12.55
N ARG A 308 4.39 -9.75 13.04
CA ARG A 308 3.51 -9.25 14.11
C ARG A 308 2.03 -9.25 13.69
N HIS A 309 1.73 -8.89 12.45
CA HIS A 309 0.36 -8.90 11.93
C HIS A 309 -0.21 -10.33 11.87
N HIS A 310 0.59 -11.30 11.44
CA HIS A 310 0.16 -12.71 11.41
C HIS A 310 -0.08 -13.27 12.81
N VAL A 311 0.82 -13.00 13.75
CA VAL A 311 0.64 -13.41 15.16
C VAL A 311 -0.62 -12.76 15.76
N LYS A 312 -0.85 -11.47 15.49
CA LYS A 312 -2.05 -10.76 15.95
C LYS A 312 -3.33 -11.25 15.29
N ALA A 313 -3.29 -11.65 14.02
CA ALA A 313 -4.44 -12.24 13.31
C ALA A 313 -4.87 -13.58 13.93
N LEU A 314 -3.95 -14.28 14.59
CA LEU A 314 -4.23 -15.48 15.38
C LEU A 314 -4.76 -15.19 16.79
N GLY A 315 -4.98 -13.90 17.14
CA GLY A 315 -5.57 -13.46 18.40
C GLY A 315 -4.61 -13.40 19.58
N GLU A 316 -3.30 -13.49 19.32
CA GLU A 316 -2.27 -13.63 20.35
C GLU A 316 -1.16 -12.57 20.18
N SER A 317 -0.34 -12.38 21.22
CA SER A 317 0.85 -11.53 21.15
C SER A 317 2.10 -12.38 21.00
N MET A 318 3.17 -11.83 20.42
CA MET A 318 4.43 -12.56 20.21
C MET A 318 5.01 -13.15 21.50
N GLU A 319 4.77 -12.48 22.63
CA GLU A 319 5.25 -12.88 23.95
C GLU A 319 4.46 -14.06 24.54
N ASN A 320 3.25 -14.32 24.03
CA ASN A 320 2.33 -15.34 24.55
C ASN A 320 1.98 -16.41 23.51
N PHE A 321 2.67 -16.42 22.36
CA PHE A 321 2.34 -17.33 21.26
C PHE A 321 2.69 -18.78 21.65
N PRO A 322 1.75 -19.73 21.61
CA PRO A 322 1.95 -21.10 22.08
C PRO A 322 2.70 -21.94 21.05
N LYS A 323 3.68 -22.73 21.50
CA LYS A 323 4.48 -23.62 20.63
C LYS A 323 3.64 -24.65 19.87
N THR A 324 2.46 -25.02 20.39
CA THR A 324 1.55 -25.99 19.75
C THR A 324 1.00 -25.52 18.41
N ARG A 325 1.13 -24.24 18.05
CA ARG A 325 0.74 -23.69 16.74
C ARG A 325 1.82 -23.80 15.67
N LEU A 326 3.06 -24.12 16.05
CA LEU A 326 4.20 -24.27 15.13
C LEU A 326 4.47 -25.74 14.74
N ALA A 327 3.67 -26.69 15.26
CA ALA A 327 3.71 -28.11 14.89
C ALA A 327 2.65 -28.42 13.82
#